data_AF-A0A955XVV2-F1
#
_entry.id   AF-A0A955XVV2-F1
#
_cell.length_a   1.000
_cell.length_b   1.000
_cell.length_c   1.000
_cell.angle_alpha   90.00
_cell.angle_beta   90.00
_cell.angle_gamma   90.00
#
_symmetry.space_group_name_H-M   'P 1'
#
loop_
_entity.id
_entity.type
_entity.pdbx_description
1 polymer ?
#
loop_
_entity_poly.entity_id
_entity_poly.type
_entity_poly.pdbx_seq_one_letter_code
_entity_poly.pdbx_strand_id
1 'polypeptide(L)'
;QARETGGRCQPTCESASECLGSEWCTGSEGIEGACLPDGDTGEYGDCGDDPFSCAEGTFCGGEDQCIRQCETNQDCAPSDVCQLAQGATSGYCRQTGDNTRGQECASNSQCEAGLFCALAAQSIGVCTEACTGNDACEEDEWCFRTQGYSACLPSGDQTTGGSCADGAEACAPGHICLYGGEEEAFCARVCTGFPDSCGAEETCEFGGYNTNVCLPDGEIEVGQSCQDSPADCQAGSVCIGVSEDSGTCAALCASDPGSCEEDEVCYFFDSGLATCVPEEWAGDGAPL
;
A
#
# COMPACT_ATOMS: atom_id res chain seq x y z
N GLN A 1 -5.22 30.68 18.94
CA GLN A 1 -5.63 31.39 17.70
C GLN A 1 -6.49 30.40 16.94
N ALA A 2 -7.80 30.60 16.95
CA ALA A 2 -8.72 29.77 16.19
C ALA A 2 -8.56 30.15 14.70
N ARG A 3 -8.22 29.19 13.86
CA ARG A 3 -8.27 29.36 12.40
C ARG A 3 -9.74 29.38 12.00
N GLU A 4 -10.22 30.51 11.49
CA GLU A 4 -11.49 30.59 10.77
C GLU A 4 -11.32 29.85 9.44
N THR A 5 -11.71 28.57 9.37
CA THR A 5 -12.01 27.93 8.10
C THR A 5 -13.41 28.38 7.69
N GLY A 6 -13.48 29.54 7.03
CA GLY A 6 -14.72 30.05 6.44
C GLY A 6 -15.17 29.11 5.32
N GLY A 7 -15.95 28.08 5.66
CA GLY A 7 -16.59 27.20 4.69
C GLY A 7 -17.50 28.02 3.79
N ARG A 8 -17.09 28.21 2.53
CA ARG A 8 -17.95 28.77 1.49
C ARG A 8 -18.79 27.63 0.93
N CYS A 9 -20.09 27.87 0.73
CA CYS A 9 -20.92 26.96 -0.06
C CYS A 9 -20.39 26.97 -1.50
N GLN A 10 -19.86 25.85 -1.96
CA GLN A 10 -19.49 25.64 -3.37
C GLN A 10 -20.78 25.33 -4.17
N PRO A 11 -20.93 25.85 -5.40
CA PRO A 11 -21.97 25.39 -6.33
C PRO A 11 -21.80 23.90 -6.61
N THR A 12 -22.90 23.17 -6.75
CA THR A 12 -22.84 21.79 -7.24
C THR A 12 -22.79 21.76 -8.76
N CYS A 13 -22.28 20.68 -9.33
CA CYS A 13 -22.18 20.50 -10.78
C CYS A 13 -22.25 19.01 -11.16
N GLU A 14 -22.81 18.71 -12.33
CA GLU A 14 -22.74 17.38 -12.97
C GLU A 14 -21.80 17.38 -14.18
N SER A 15 -21.38 18.57 -14.62
CA SER A 15 -20.45 18.76 -15.73
C SER A 15 -19.63 20.04 -15.56
N ALA A 16 -18.44 20.09 -16.19
CA ALA A 16 -17.58 21.29 -16.17
C ALA A 16 -18.28 22.55 -16.71
N SER A 17 -19.28 22.39 -17.59
CA SER A 17 -20.03 23.51 -18.16
C SER A 17 -20.93 24.25 -17.16
N GLU A 18 -21.17 23.68 -15.98
CA GLU A 18 -22.01 24.25 -14.92
C GLU A 18 -21.21 25.16 -13.97
N CYS A 19 -19.88 25.11 -14.05
CA CYS A 19 -18.97 25.90 -13.22
C CYS A 19 -18.65 27.26 -13.85
N LEU A 20 -18.34 28.26 -13.03
CA LEU A 20 -18.19 29.64 -13.47
C LEU A 20 -16.72 30.01 -13.68
N GLY A 21 -16.36 30.39 -14.90
CA GLY A 21 -15.03 30.94 -15.18
C GLY A 21 -13.95 29.87 -15.20
N SER A 22 -12.94 30.01 -14.34
CA SER A 22 -11.83 29.06 -14.13
C SER A 22 -12.16 28.14 -12.95
N GLU A 23 -13.31 27.50 -13.01
CA GLU A 23 -13.73 26.52 -12.01
C GLU A 23 -13.93 25.17 -12.72
N TRP A 24 -13.48 24.09 -12.09
CA TRP A 24 -13.69 22.72 -12.58
C TRP A 24 -14.68 21.96 -11.72
N CYS A 25 -15.35 20.99 -12.32
CA CYS A 25 -16.37 20.19 -11.65
C CYS A 25 -15.77 18.88 -11.13
N THR A 26 -15.92 18.57 -9.84
CA THR A 26 -15.54 17.24 -9.30
C THR A 26 -16.50 16.12 -9.68
N GLY A 27 -17.66 16.49 -10.22
CA GLY A 27 -18.70 15.57 -10.67
C GLY A 27 -18.38 14.97 -12.03
N SER A 28 -19.12 13.93 -12.38
CA SER A 28 -19.09 13.30 -13.70
C SER A 28 -20.53 13.01 -14.13
N GLU A 29 -20.76 12.57 -15.38
CA GLU A 29 -22.12 12.32 -15.85
C GLU A 29 -22.90 11.39 -14.89
N GLY A 30 -23.94 11.96 -14.24
CA GLY A 30 -24.78 11.25 -13.27
C GLY A 30 -24.25 11.21 -11.83
N ILE A 31 -23.15 11.89 -11.53
CA ILE A 31 -22.58 12.06 -10.18
C ILE A 31 -22.46 13.57 -9.88
N GLU A 32 -23.25 14.05 -8.93
CA GLU A 32 -23.17 15.42 -8.43
C GLU A 32 -21.82 15.67 -7.74
N GLY A 33 -21.09 16.68 -8.20
CA GLY A 33 -19.86 17.18 -7.61
C GLY A 33 -19.98 18.64 -7.20
N ALA A 34 -18.83 19.27 -6.98
CA ALA A 34 -18.70 20.68 -6.62
C ALA A 34 -17.85 21.41 -7.65
N CYS A 35 -18.21 22.66 -7.94
CA CYS A 35 -17.34 23.57 -8.67
C CYS A 35 -16.23 24.03 -7.74
N LEU A 36 -14.98 23.85 -8.16
CA LEU A 36 -13.81 24.25 -7.41
C LEU A 36 -13.00 25.23 -8.26
N PRO A 37 -12.44 26.29 -7.66
CA PRO A 37 -11.55 27.17 -8.40
C PRO A 37 -10.34 26.37 -8.89
N ASP A 38 -9.94 26.62 -10.13
CA ASP A 38 -8.61 26.27 -10.61
C ASP A 38 -7.59 27.08 -9.80
N GLY A 39 -6.51 26.43 -9.39
CA GLY A 39 -5.37 27.11 -8.84
C GLY A 39 -4.39 27.58 -9.92
N ASP A 40 -3.29 28.17 -9.49
CA ASP A 40 -2.28 28.75 -10.39
C ASP A 40 -1.06 27.82 -10.58
N THR A 41 -1.01 26.70 -9.85
CA THR A 41 0.10 25.75 -9.90
C THR A 41 0.00 24.88 -11.15
N GLY A 42 0.97 25.02 -12.05
CA GLY A 42 1.04 24.21 -13.26
C GLY A 42 1.30 22.72 -12.99
N GLU A 43 1.18 21.92 -14.04
CA GLU A 43 1.49 20.48 -14.02
C GLU A 43 2.88 20.22 -13.42
N TYR A 44 2.96 19.25 -12.51
CA TYR A 44 4.11 18.87 -11.67
C TYR A 44 4.59 19.94 -10.68
N GLY A 45 3.84 21.02 -10.50
CA GLY A 45 4.07 21.95 -9.40
C GLY A 45 3.59 21.36 -8.07
N ASP A 46 4.24 21.80 -6.99
CA ASP A 46 3.91 21.43 -5.61
C ASP A 46 2.57 22.07 -5.21
N CYS A 47 1.58 21.24 -4.94
CA CYS A 47 0.28 21.66 -4.43
C CYS A 47 0.19 21.66 -2.90
N GLY A 48 1.19 21.12 -2.21
CA GLY A 48 1.26 21.01 -0.76
C GLY A 48 -0.05 20.52 -0.13
N ASP A 49 -0.45 21.16 0.96
CA ASP A 49 -1.71 20.85 1.66
C ASP A 49 -2.97 21.42 0.99
N ASP A 50 -2.83 22.16 -0.12
CA ASP A 50 -3.97 22.78 -0.83
C ASP A 50 -4.32 21.97 -2.09
N PRO A 51 -5.29 21.04 -2.02
CA PRO A 51 -5.65 20.20 -3.14
C PRO A 51 -6.25 20.97 -4.33
N PHE A 52 -6.55 22.26 -4.15
CA PHE A 52 -7.13 23.15 -5.16
C PHE A 52 -6.12 24.13 -5.76
N SER A 53 -4.84 24.01 -5.40
CA SER A 53 -3.80 24.88 -5.93
C SER A 53 -3.41 24.57 -7.38
N CYS A 54 -3.86 23.45 -7.94
CA CYS A 54 -3.56 22.99 -9.28
C CYS A 54 -4.38 23.68 -10.38
N ALA A 55 -3.73 23.96 -11.50
CA ALA A 55 -4.33 24.58 -12.67
C ALA A 55 -5.35 23.66 -13.37
N GLU A 56 -6.18 24.27 -14.22
CA GLU A 56 -7.23 23.59 -14.98
C GLU A 56 -6.75 22.28 -15.62
N GLY A 57 -7.51 21.20 -15.40
CA GLY A 57 -7.20 19.87 -15.94
C GLY A 57 -6.09 19.11 -15.21
N THR A 58 -5.64 19.60 -14.06
CA THR A 58 -4.75 18.88 -13.15
C THR A 58 -5.34 18.80 -11.74
N PHE A 59 -4.95 17.78 -10.97
CA PHE A 59 -5.38 17.60 -9.59
C PHE A 59 -4.18 17.30 -8.70
N CYS A 60 -4.28 17.65 -7.42
CA CYS A 60 -3.24 17.35 -6.45
C CYS A 60 -3.22 15.86 -6.11
N GLY A 61 -2.14 15.15 -6.43
CA GLY A 61 -2.03 13.72 -6.18
C GLY A 61 -0.61 13.18 -6.29
N GLY A 62 -0.41 11.96 -5.78
CA GLY A 62 0.84 11.19 -5.95
C GLY A 62 2.10 11.96 -5.58
N GLU A 63 2.22 12.38 -4.30
CA GLU A 63 3.32 13.17 -3.71
C GLU A 63 3.12 14.69 -3.72
N ASP A 64 1.89 15.17 -3.47
CA ASP A 64 1.56 16.61 -3.42
C ASP A 64 1.95 17.36 -4.71
N GLN A 65 1.76 16.71 -5.86
CA GLN A 65 2.01 17.30 -7.17
C GLN A 65 0.72 17.46 -7.98
N CYS A 66 0.66 18.53 -8.78
CA CYS A 66 -0.41 18.71 -9.76
C CYS A 66 -0.23 17.76 -10.94
N ILE A 67 -1.05 16.72 -11.04
CA ILE A 67 -0.97 15.69 -12.09
C ILE A 67 -2.21 15.74 -12.99
N ARG A 68 -2.02 15.49 -14.29
CA ARG A 68 -3.11 15.43 -15.28
C ARG A 68 -3.70 14.03 -15.33
N GLN A 69 -5.03 13.92 -15.45
CA GLN A 69 -5.68 12.65 -15.77
C GLN A 69 -5.51 12.29 -17.25
N CYS A 70 -5.35 11.02 -17.57
CA CYS A 70 -5.18 10.55 -18.95
C CYS A 70 -5.94 9.25 -19.21
N GLU A 71 -6.26 8.99 -20.47
CA GLU A 71 -6.72 7.68 -20.95
C GLU A 71 -5.65 7.02 -21.81
N THR A 72 -4.80 7.84 -22.45
CA THR A 72 -3.74 7.42 -23.35
C THR A 72 -2.50 8.30 -23.18
N ASN A 73 -1.35 7.84 -23.68
CA ASN A 73 -0.12 8.64 -23.70
C ASN A 73 -0.24 9.95 -24.52
N GLN A 74 -1.26 10.09 -25.37
CA GLN A 74 -1.47 11.32 -26.14
C GLN A 74 -2.06 12.45 -25.28
N ASP A 75 -2.62 12.12 -24.13
CA ASP A 75 -3.18 13.09 -23.19
C ASP A 75 -2.08 13.74 -22.32
N CYS A 76 -0.86 13.19 -22.37
CA CYS A 76 0.29 13.58 -21.57
C CYS A 76 1.32 14.38 -22.38
N ALA A 77 2.21 15.11 -21.69
CA ALA A 77 3.29 15.82 -22.37
C ALA A 77 4.25 14.81 -23.05
N PRO A 78 5.04 15.23 -24.06
CA PRO A 78 5.89 14.30 -24.83
C PRO A 78 6.94 13.51 -24.03
N SER A 79 7.26 13.94 -22.81
CA SER A 79 8.18 13.29 -21.86
C SER A 79 7.48 12.40 -20.83
N ASP A 80 6.15 12.32 -20.89
CA ASP A 80 5.33 11.76 -19.84
C ASP A 80 4.57 10.54 -20.37
N VAL A 81 4.17 9.66 -19.45
CA VAL A 81 3.42 8.45 -19.77
C VAL A 81 2.11 8.44 -19.01
N CYS A 82 1.05 7.99 -19.67
CA CYS A 82 -0.20 7.75 -19.02
C CYS A 82 -0.12 6.45 -18.20
N GLN A 83 -0.01 6.58 -16.88
CA GLN A 83 0.01 5.45 -15.97
C GLN A 83 -1.41 5.05 -15.58
N LEU A 84 -1.87 3.92 -16.13
CA LEU A 84 -3.15 3.30 -15.80
C LEU A 84 -2.95 2.30 -14.64
N ALA A 85 -3.86 2.30 -13.67
CA ALA A 85 -3.96 1.17 -12.74
C ALA A 85 -4.45 -0.09 -13.50
N GLN A 86 -4.07 -1.27 -13.03
CA GLN A 86 -4.46 -2.53 -13.70
C GLN A 86 -5.99 -2.65 -13.80
N GLY A 87 -6.51 -2.72 -15.02
CA GLY A 87 -7.95 -2.81 -15.29
C GLY A 87 -8.70 -1.47 -15.27
N ALA A 88 -8.02 -0.34 -15.05
CA ALA A 88 -8.61 0.98 -15.14
C ALA A 88 -8.68 1.48 -16.60
N THR A 89 -9.72 2.23 -16.92
CA THR A 89 -9.88 2.91 -18.23
C THR A 89 -9.26 4.31 -18.24
N SER A 90 -8.87 4.83 -17.08
CA SER A 90 -8.24 6.14 -16.90
C SER A 90 -7.10 6.04 -15.88
N GLY A 91 -6.13 6.93 -15.99
CA GLY A 91 -4.95 7.01 -15.15
C GLY A 91 -4.45 8.44 -15.04
N TYR A 92 -3.15 8.60 -14.79
CA TYR A 92 -2.53 9.92 -14.64
C TYR A 92 -1.22 10.04 -15.43
N CYS A 93 -0.97 11.23 -15.96
CA CYS A 93 0.26 11.59 -16.65
C CYS A 93 1.39 11.69 -15.65
N ARG A 94 2.42 10.90 -15.87
CA ARG A 94 3.59 10.84 -15.01
C ARG A 94 4.83 11.22 -15.80
N GLN A 95 5.67 12.08 -15.21
CA GLN A 95 7.03 12.27 -15.70
C GLN A 95 7.76 10.93 -15.75
N THR A 96 8.59 10.79 -16.78
CA THR A 96 9.54 9.69 -16.88
C THR A 96 10.94 10.24 -16.65
N GLY A 97 11.77 9.44 -16.00
CA GLY A 97 13.17 9.74 -15.82
C GLY A 97 14.04 8.89 -16.73
N ASP A 98 15.35 8.96 -16.49
CA ASP A 98 16.33 8.24 -17.29
C ASP A 98 16.70 6.88 -16.67
N ASN A 99 16.15 6.53 -15.50
CA ASN A 99 16.52 5.30 -14.82
C ASN A 99 15.88 4.11 -15.54
N THR A 100 16.74 3.23 -16.05
CA THR A 100 16.34 2.01 -16.74
C THR A 100 15.98 0.91 -15.74
N ARG A 101 15.44 -0.20 -16.24
CA ARG A 101 15.17 -1.40 -15.44
C ARG A 101 16.34 -1.75 -14.51
N GLY A 102 16.02 -2.07 -13.25
CA GLY A 102 16.96 -2.48 -12.21
C GLY A 102 17.77 -1.34 -11.58
N GLN A 103 17.65 -0.10 -12.07
CA GLN A 103 18.29 1.04 -11.42
C GLN A 103 17.47 1.52 -10.23
N GLU A 104 18.17 1.97 -9.19
CA GLU A 104 17.55 2.52 -7.99
C GLU A 104 16.69 3.73 -8.33
N CYS A 105 15.61 3.89 -7.59
CA CYS A 105 14.72 5.03 -7.68
C CYS A 105 14.14 5.35 -6.29
N ALA A 106 13.91 6.63 -6.07
CA ALA A 106 13.17 7.15 -4.92
C ALA A 106 11.70 7.41 -5.26
N SER A 107 11.38 7.59 -6.55
CA SER A 107 10.03 7.86 -7.02
C SER A 107 9.85 7.40 -8.47
N ASN A 108 8.59 7.25 -8.88
CA ASN A 108 8.23 6.79 -10.22
C ASN A 108 8.70 7.76 -11.33
N SER A 109 8.93 9.03 -11.01
CA SER A 109 9.41 10.04 -11.97
C SER A 109 10.88 9.87 -12.34
N GLN A 110 11.62 9.01 -11.65
CA GLN A 110 13.00 8.70 -12.00
C GLN A 110 13.11 7.58 -13.02
N CYS A 111 12.07 6.75 -13.17
CA CYS A 111 12.08 5.59 -14.05
C CYS A 111 11.64 5.93 -15.48
N GLU A 112 12.25 5.25 -16.45
CA GLU A 112 11.88 5.40 -17.87
C GLU A 112 10.42 5.00 -18.15
N ALA A 113 9.96 5.37 -19.35
CA ALA A 113 8.62 5.07 -19.81
C ALA A 113 8.30 3.56 -19.75
N GLY A 114 7.17 3.21 -19.13
CA GLY A 114 6.72 1.82 -18.97
C GLY A 114 7.23 1.14 -17.70
N LEU A 115 8.18 1.74 -16.98
CA LEU A 115 8.61 1.27 -15.68
C LEU A 115 7.92 2.04 -14.55
N PHE A 116 8.00 1.55 -13.33
CA PHE A 116 7.69 2.30 -12.13
C PHE A 116 8.68 1.92 -11.02
N CYS A 117 8.76 2.78 -10.01
CA CYS A 117 9.60 2.59 -8.86
C CYS A 117 8.96 1.60 -7.89
N ALA A 118 9.37 0.35 -7.99
CA ALA A 118 8.96 -0.73 -7.11
C ALA A 118 9.81 -0.73 -5.84
N LEU A 119 9.19 -0.67 -4.67
CA LEU A 119 9.93 -0.95 -3.44
C LEU A 119 10.37 -2.42 -3.47
N ALA A 120 11.68 -2.64 -3.64
CA ALA A 120 12.28 -3.94 -3.48
C ALA A 120 12.55 -4.19 -1.99
N ALA A 121 13.07 -3.19 -1.28
CA ALA A 121 13.45 -3.25 0.13
C ALA A 121 12.89 -2.05 0.92
N GLN A 122 12.97 -2.09 2.26
CA GLN A 122 12.72 -0.88 3.05
C GLN A 122 13.72 0.20 2.61
N SER A 123 13.21 1.29 2.04
CA SER A 123 13.93 2.50 1.59
C SER A 123 14.66 2.52 0.23
N ILE A 124 14.73 1.41 -0.52
CA ILE A 124 15.28 1.44 -1.90
C ILE A 124 14.24 0.90 -2.89
N GLY A 125 13.77 1.78 -3.76
CA GLY A 125 12.98 1.42 -4.92
C GLY A 125 13.87 1.04 -6.09
N VAL A 126 13.39 0.20 -6.99
CA VAL A 126 14.02 -0.13 -8.26
C VAL A 126 13.04 0.06 -9.40
N CYS A 127 13.51 0.57 -10.54
CA CYS A 127 12.68 0.71 -11.72
C CYS A 127 12.39 -0.67 -12.31
N THR A 128 11.12 -1.05 -12.40
CA THR A 128 10.69 -2.34 -12.96
C THR A 128 9.34 -2.25 -13.67
N GLU A 129 8.98 -3.31 -14.39
CA GLU A 129 7.71 -3.44 -15.10
C GLU A 129 6.61 -4.02 -14.21
N ALA A 130 5.37 -3.72 -14.58
CA ALA A 130 4.21 -4.35 -13.97
C ALA A 130 4.04 -5.74 -14.57
N CYS A 131 3.52 -6.67 -13.76
CA CYS A 131 3.38 -8.05 -14.20
C CYS A 131 1.97 -8.58 -13.95
N THR A 132 1.47 -9.38 -14.88
CA THR A 132 0.21 -10.12 -14.72
C THR A 132 0.42 -11.58 -14.33
N GLY A 133 1.67 -12.04 -14.32
CA GLY A 133 2.12 -13.40 -14.00
C GLY A 133 3.61 -13.53 -14.30
N ASN A 134 4.23 -14.65 -13.89
CA ASN A 134 5.67 -14.85 -14.05
C ASN A 134 6.14 -14.83 -15.50
N ASP A 135 5.29 -15.25 -16.45
CA ASP A 135 5.60 -15.20 -17.88
C ASP A 135 5.77 -13.77 -18.43
N ALA A 136 5.36 -12.75 -17.66
CA ALA A 136 5.56 -11.34 -18.00
C ALA A 136 6.90 -10.78 -17.51
N CYS A 137 7.66 -11.54 -16.71
CA CYS A 137 8.94 -11.14 -16.15
C CYS A 137 10.12 -11.82 -16.86
N GLU A 138 11.33 -11.29 -16.70
CA GLU A 138 12.54 -11.90 -17.26
C GLU A 138 12.89 -13.24 -16.56
N GLU A 139 13.81 -14.03 -17.14
CA GLU A 139 14.12 -15.41 -16.72
C GLU A 139 14.55 -15.52 -15.24
N ASP A 140 15.15 -14.45 -14.69
CA ASP A 140 15.63 -14.36 -13.31
C ASP A 140 14.73 -13.46 -12.42
N GLU A 141 13.51 -13.17 -12.87
CA GLU A 141 12.53 -12.35 -12.14
C GLU A 141 11.25 -13.15 -11.87
N TRP A 142 10.50 -12.70 -10.87
CA TRP A 142 9.19 -13.27 -10.59
C TRP A 142 8.15 -12.17 -10.42
N CYS A 143 6.90 -12.50 -10.75
CA CYS A 143 5.82 -11.56 -10.65
C CYS A 143 5.28 -11.54 -9.22
N PHE A 144 5.72 -10.54 -8.45
CA PHE A 144 5.13 -10.23 -7.15
C PHE A 144 3.79 -9.54 -7.34
N ARG A 145 2.77 -9.97 -6.60
CA ARG A 145 1.41 -9.43 -6.68
C ARG A 145 0.80 -9.31 -5.28
N THR A 146 0.25 -8.14 -5.01
CA THR A 146 -0.59 -7.84 -3.84
C THR A 146 -1.96 -7.36 -4.34
N GLN A 147 -2.90 -7.05 -3.44
CA GLN A 147 -4.26 -6.62 -3.84
C GLN A 147 -4.28 -5.34 -4.69
N GLY A 148 -3.26 -4.49 -4.63
CA GLY A 148 -3.23 -3.20 -5.34
C GLY A 148 -2.00 -2.98 -6.22
N TYR A 149 -1.09 -3.95 -6.27
CA TYR A 149 0.24 -3.74 -6.82
C TYR A 149 0.81 -5.03 -7.42
N SER A 150 1.52 -4.90 -8.54
CA SER A 150 2.21 -6.02 -9.17
C SER A 150 3.48 -5.58 -9.86
N ALA A 151 4.59 -6.26 -9.61
CA ALA A 151 5.91 -5.91 -10.12
C ALA A 151 6.74 -7.15 -10.43
N CYS A 152 7.56 -7.08 -11.48
CA CYS A 152 8.65 -8.03 -11.66
C CYS A 152 9.77 -7.70 -10.66
N LEU A 153 10.01 -8.59 -9.71
CA LEU A 153 11.08 -8.46 -8.73
C LEU A 153 12.20 -9.45 -9.05
N PRO A 154 13.47 -9.09 -8.81
CA PRO A 154 14.57 -10.03 -8.92
C PRO A 154 14.34 -11.29 -8.08
N SER A 155 14.80 -12.43 -8.59
CA SER A 155 14.75 -13.72 -7.90
C SER A 155 16.11 -14.03 -7.30
N GLY A 156 16.19 -14.04 -5.97
CA GLY A 156 17.35 -14.53 -5.25
C GLY A 156 17.25 -16.01 -4.89
N ASP A 157 18.14 -16.46 -4.02
CA ASP A 157 18.20 -17.83 -3.51
C ASP A 157 17.92 -17.95 -2.00
N GLN A 158 17.81 -16.82 -1.30
CA GLN A 158 17.57 -16.80 0.14
C GLN A 158 16.10 -17.13 0.44
N THR A 159 15.88 -18.15 1.26
CA THR A 159 14.55 -18.57 1.72
C THR A 159 14.26 -17.96 3.10
N THR A 160 13.13 -18.32 3.73
CA THR A 160 12.77 -17.79 5.05
C THR A 160 13.95 -17.79 6.03
N GLY A 161 14.21 -16.63 6.65
CA GLY A 161 15.29 -16.42 7.62
C GLY A 161 16.68 -16.23 7.00
N GLY A 162 16.84 -16.41 5.69
CA GLY A 162 18.04 -16.03 4.96
C GLY A 162 18.21 -14.51 4.97
N SER A 163 19.46 -14.03 5.01
CA SER A 163 19.74 -12.59 5.09
C SER A 163 19.48 -11.90 3.75
N CYS A 164 18.88 -10.71 3.81
CA CYS A 164 18.73 -9.81 2.67
C CYS A 164 19.29 -8.41 2.97
N ALA A 165 20.28 -8.33 3.86
CA ALA A 165 20.90 -7.07 4.28
C ALA A 165 21.57 -6.34 3.11
N ASP A 166 22.12 -7.12 2.17
CA ASP A 166 22.79 -6.59 0.97
C ASP A 166 21.79 -6.12 -0.12
N GLY A 167 20.50 -6.42 0.02
CA GLY A 167 19.47 -6.08 -0.95
C GLY A 167 18.31 -7.08 -0.96
N ALA A 168 17.12 -6.59 -1.32
CA ALA A 168 15.92 -7.43 -1.35
C ALA A 168 15.90 -8.47 -2.48
N GLU A 169 16.71 -8.25 -3.50
CA GLU A 169 16.97 -9.21 -4.57
C GLU A 169 17.60 -10.52 -4.08
N ALA A 170 18.08 -10.57 -2.84
CA ALA A 170 18.59 -11.80 -2.23
C ALA A 170 17.47 -12.83 -2.02
N CYS A 171 16.21 -12.41 -1.88
CA CYS A 171 15.10 -13.29 -1.53
C CYS A 171 14.59 -14.11 -2.71
N ALA A 172 14.35 -15.40 -2.45
CA ALA A 172 13.81 -16.34 -3.40
C ALA A 172 12.36 -15.99 -3.80
N PRO A 173 11.89 -16.43 -4.98
CA PRO A 173 10.52 -16.20 -5.42
C PRO A 173 9.47 -16.55 -4.34
N GLY A 174 8.49 -15.67 -4.16
CA GLY A 174 7.49 -15.80 -3.11
C GLY A 174 7.96 -15.37 -1.71
N HIS A 175 9.14 -14.75 -1.57
CA HIS A 175 9.61 -14.14 -0.34
C HIS A 175 9.82 -12.63 -0.54
N ILE A 176 9.70 -11.85 0.54
CA ILE A 176 10.04 -10.42 0.58
C ILE A 176 11.11 -10.17 1.64
N CYS A 177 11.93 -9.16 1.42
CA CYS A 177 12.94 -8.74 2.39
C CYS A 177 12.31 -7.83 3.44
N LEU A 178 12.27 -8.29 4.68
CA LEU A 178 11.89 -7.49 5.83
C LEU A 178 13.14 -6.78 6.37
N TYR A 179 12.95 -5.54 6.84
CA TYR A 179 14.03 -4.70 7.40
C TYR A 179 15.20 -4.44 6.44
N GLY A 180 14.93 -4.45 5.13
CA GLY A 180 15.96 -4.26 4.10
C GLY A 180 16.81 -3.01 4.31
N GLY A 181 18.12 -3.12 4.09
CA GLY A 181 19.09 -2.06 4.37
C GLY A 181 19.62 -2.04 5.81
N GLU A 182 19.09 -2.89 6.69
CA GLU A 182 19.59 -3.11 8.05
C GLU A 182 20.39 -4.41 8.17
N GLU A 183 21.29 -4.50 9.17
CA GLU A 183 22.08 -5.73 9.41
C GLU A 183 21.19 -6.94 9.76
N GLU A 184 19.98 -6.68 10.27
CA GLU A 184 19.01 -7.70 10.70
C GLU A 184 18.01 -8.07 9.59
N ALA A 185 18.19 -7.56 8.37
CA ALA A 185 17.27 -7.84 7.27
C ALA A 185 17.21 -9.34 6.91
N PHE A 186 16.00 -9.87 6.78
CA PHE A 186 15.78 -11.26 6.43
C PHE A 186 14.61 -11.47 5.46
N CYS A 187 14.68 -12.56 4.69
CA CYS A 187 13.62 -12.95 3.79
C CYS A 187 12.48 -13.63 4.55
N ALA A 188 11.24 -13.22 4.28
CA ALA A 188 10.02 -13.83 4.81
C ALA A 188 9.11 -14.27 3.65
N ARG A 189 8.52 -15.46 3.76
CA ARG A 189 7.63 -15.99 2.72
C ARG A 189 6.30 -15.24 2.73
N VAL A 190 5.77 -14.88 1.57
CA VAL A 190 4.44 -14.27 1.43
C VAL A 190 3.35 -15.32 1.65
N CYS A 191 2.29 -14.97 2.36
CA CYS A 191 1.16 -15.85 2.66
C CYS A 191 -0.19 -15.23 2.29
N THR A 192 -1.23 -16.05 2.18
CA THR A 192 -2.54 -15.62 1.68
C THR A 192 -3.47 -15.03 2.77
N GLY A 193 -2.95 -14.83 3.98
CA GLY A 193 -3.74 -14.43 5.16
C GLY A 193 -4.35 -15.62 5.92
N PHE A 194 -4.31 -16.83 5.35
CA PHE A 194 -4.81 -18.03 6.02
C PHE A 194 -3.72 -18.71 6.86
N PRO A 195 -4.03 -19.22 8.07
CA PRO A 195 -3.07 -19.89 8.95
C PRO A 195 -2.30 -21.04 8.27
N ASP A 196 -2.98 -21.81 7.43
CA ASP A 196 -2.40 -22.97 6.74
C ASP A 196 -1.46 -22.60 5.56
N SER A 197 -1.27 -21.30 5.29
CA SER A 197 -0.37 -20.82 4.24
C SER A 197 1.11 -20.94 4.62
N CYS A 198 1.40 -21.02 5.92
CA CYS A 198 2.74 -21.03 6.47
C CYS A 198 3.18 -22.44 6.91
N GLY A 199 4.46 -22.58 7.26
CA GLY A 199 5.06 -23.85 7.65
C GLY A 199 4.59 -24.27 9.03
N ALA A 200 4.99 -25.46 9.48
CA ALA A 200 4.95 -25.73 10.90
C ALA A 200 5.89 -24.73 11.60
N GLU A 201 5.45 -24.12 12.70
CA GLU A 201 6.21 -23.11 13.48
C GLU A 201 6.27 -21.71 12.86
N GLU A 202 5.35 -21.39 11.95
CA GLU A 202 5.20 -20.04 11.38
C GLU A 202 3.74 -19.59 11.38
N THR A 203 3.51 -18.31 11.66
CA THR A 203 2.19 -17.68 11.59
C THR A 203 2.12 -16.69 10.42
N CYS A 204 1.00 -16.70 9.71
CA CYS A 204 0.74 -15.76 8.62
C CYS A 204 0.26 -14.42 9.20
N GLU A 205 1.11 -13.40 9.13
CA GLU A 205 0.88 -12.09 9.74
C GLU A 205 0.97 -10.95 8.74
N PHE A 206 0.38 -9.82 9.06
CA PHE A 206 0.48 -8.63 8.23
C PHE A 206 1.88 -8.00 8.37
N GLY A 207 2.72 -8.19 7.35
CA GLY A 207 4.10 -7.68 7.32
C GLY A 207 4.25 -6.24 6.84
N GLY A 208 3.15 -5.51 6.68
CA GLY A 208 3.10 -4.20 6.03
C GLY A 208 2.84 -4.28 4.52
N TYR A 209 2.75 -3.12 3.86
CA TYR A 209 2.57 -2.99 2.39
C TYR A 209 1.41 -3.80 1.80
N ASN A 210 0.30 -3.94 2.54
CA ASN A 210 -0.87 -4.73 2.14
C ASN A 210 -0.54 -6.19 1.81
N THR A 211 0.48 -6.76 2.45
CA THR A 211 0.96 -8.13 2.21
C THR A 211 1.06 -8.88 3.53
N ASN A 212 0.57 -10.13 3.54
CA ASN A 212 0.78 -11.04 4.66
C ASN A 212 2.06 -11.87 4.41
N VAL A 213 2.82 -12.12 5.46
CA VAL A 213 4.07 -12.88 5.46
C VAL A 213 4.08 -13.94 6.57
N CYS A 214 4.78 -15.03 6.34
CA CYS A 214 5.06 -16.05 7.35
C CYS A 214 6.22 -15.58 8.21
N LEU A 215 5.94 -15.36 9.50
CA LEU A 215 6.94 -15.05 10.51
C LEU A 215 7.09 -16.27 11.45
N PRO A 216 8.29 -16.52 11.99
CA PRO A 216 8.46 -17.53 13.01
C PRO A 216 7.52 -17.28 14.18
N ASP A 217 6.97 -18.36 14.75
CA ASP A 217 6.20 -18.25 15.97
C ASP A 217 7.10 -17.77 17.12
N GLY A 218 6.63 -16.76 17.84
CA GLY A 218 7.30 -16.25 19.03
C GLY A 218 7.07 -17.12 20.26
N GLU A 219 7.51 -16.63 21.41
CA GLU A 219 7.41 -17.34 22.70
C GLU A 219 6.35 -16.76 23.64
N ILE A 220 5.73 -15.62 23.29
CA ILE A 220 4.78 -14.91 24.15
C ILE A 220 3.40 -15.57 24.06
N GLU A 221 2.85 -15.96 25.22
CA GLU A 221 1.54 -16.63 25.29
C GLU A 221 0.37 -15.64 25.08
N VAL A 222 -0.77 -16.16 24.64
CA VAL A 222 -2.02 -15.38 24.54
C VAL A 222 -2.35 -14.68 25.87
N GLY A 223 -2.73 -13.40 25.78
CA GLY A 223 -3.04 -12.54 26.92
C GLY A 223 -1.82 -11.86 27.56
N GLN A 224 -0.59 -12.19 27.14
CA GLN A 224 0.62 -11.50 27.58
C GLN A 224 0.90 -10.28 26.68
N SER A 225 1.61 -9.30 27.25
CA SER A 225 1.99 -8.09 26.52
C SER A 225 3.08 -8.39 25.49
N CYS A 226 2.86 -7.95 24.27
CA CYS A 226 3.85 -7.87 23.20
C CYS A 226 4.15 -6.39 22.96
N GLN A 227 5.43 -6.01 22.91
CA GLN A 227 5.84 -4.60 22.87
C GLN A 227 6.57 -4.22 21.58
N ASP A 228 7.26 -5.17 20.94
CA ASP A 228 8.25 -4.82 19.92
C ASP A 228 7.95 -5.44 18.55
N SER A 229 7.25 -6.58 18.49
CA SER A 229 6.92 -7.22 17.21
C SER A 229 5.62 -8.02 17.24
N PRO A 230 4.80 -7.96 16.17
CA PRO A 230 3.73 -8.91 15.92
C PRO A 230 4.16 -10.38 16.06
N ALA A 231 5.39 -10.69 15.64
CA ALA A 231 5.98 -12.02 15.66
C ALA A 231 6.41 -12.52 17.05
N ASP A 232 6.27 -11.70 18.11
CA ASP A 232 6.65 -12.13 19.46
C ASP A 232 5.68 -13.16 20.03
N CYS A 233 4.47 -13.25 19.48
CA CYS A 233 3.40 -14.12 19.94
C CYS A 233 3.57 -15.57 19.46
N GLN A 234 3.17 -16.52 20.31
CA GLN A 234 3.25 -17.95 20.00
C GLN A 234 2.35 -18.36 18.83
N ALA A 235 2.60 -19.56 18.33
CA ALA A 235 1.84 -20.21 17.26
C ALA A 235 0.32 -20.02 17.41
N GLY A 236 -0.32 -19.51 16.35
CA GLY A 236 -1.77 -19.30 16.32
C GLY A 236 -2.25 -18.09 17.13
N SER A 237 -1.36 -17.13 17.42
CA SER A 237 -1.70 -15.84 18.00
C SER A 237 -0.93 -14.71 17.32
N VAL A 238 -1.41 -13.47 17.44
CA VAL A 238 -0.81 -12.26 16.85
C VAL A 238 -0.84 -11.13 17.87
N CYS A 239 0.15 -10.24 17.83
CA CYS A 239 0.13 -9.04 18.67
C CYS A 239 -0.94 -8.05 18.18
N ILE A 240 -1.97 -7.81 18.99
CA ILE A 240 -2.94 -6.75 18.75
C ILE A 240 -2.71 -5.61 19.73
N GLY A 241 -2.60 -4.39 19.22
CA GLY A 241 -2.30 -3.22 20.03
C GLY A 241 -3.05 -2.00 19.53
N VAL A 242 -3.50 -1.20 20.49
CA VAL A 242 -4.15 0.09 20.25
C VAL A 242 -3.17 1.27 20.20
N SER A 243 -1.93 1.01 20.63
CA SER A 243 -0.82 1.96 20.61
C SER A 243 0.51 1.21 20.63
N GLU A 244 1.60 1.90 20.29
CA GLU A 244 2.98 1.37 20.29
C GLU A 244 3.39 0.76 21.66
N ASP A 245 2.74 1.17 22.76
CA ASP A 245 3.11 0.73 24.12
C ASP A 245 2.19 -0.34 24.72
N SER A 246 1.16 -0.81 23.99
CA SER A 246 0.05 -1.59 24.59
C SER A 246 -0.41 -2.79 23.77
N GLY A 247 0.51 -3.50 23.13
CA GLY A 247 0.20 -4.76 22.44
C GLY A 247 -0.12 -5.89 23.42
N THR A 248 -1.02 -6.79 23.03
CA THR A 248 -1.32 -8.05 23.70
C THR A 248 -1.45 -9.16 22.66
N CYS A 249 -0.87 -10.33 22.94
CA CYS A 249 -1.03 -11.48 22.05
C CYS A 249 -2.47 -12.00 22.11
N ALA A 250 -3.15 -12.03 20.97
CA ALA A 250 -4.52 -12.53 20.82
C ALA A 250 -4.55 -13.76 19.92
N ALA A 251 -5.35 -14.76 20.29
CA ALA A 251 -5.50 -15.97 19.50
C ALA A 251 -6.13 -15.66 18.13
N LEU A 252 -5.66 -16.32 17.07
CA LEU A 252 -6.33 -16.30 15.78
C LEU A 252 -7.64 -17.10 15.85
N CYS A 253 -8.67 -16.66 15.14
CA CYS A 253 -9.95 -17.34 15.10
C CYS A 253 -10.43 -17.60 13.68
N ALA A 254 -11.24 -18.65 13.52
CA ALA A 254 -12.03 -18.87 12.32
C ALA A 254 -13.42 -18.26 12.49
N SER A 255 -14.15 -18.07 11.39
CA SER A 255 -15.54 -17.59 11.40
C SER A 255 -16.53 -18.52 12.12
N ASP A 256 -16.07 -19.64 12.66
CA ASP A 256 -16.90 -20.65 13.29
C ASP A 256 -17.21 -20.26 14.75
N PRO A 257 -18.48 -20.35 15.18
CA PRO A 257 -18.85 -20.11 16.57
C PRO A 257 -18.18 -21.16 17.47
N GLY A 258 -17.30 -20.70 18.37
CA GLY A 258 -16.52 -21.54 19.29
C GLY A 258 -15.01 -21.50 19.06
N SER A 259 -14.51 -20.66 18.14
CA SER A 259 -13.07 -20.44 17.99
C SER A 259 -12.44 -19.61 19.12
N CYS A 260 -13.24 -18.88 19.89
CA CYS A 260 -12.78 -18.02 20.99
C CYS A 260 -13.36 -18.47 22.34
N GLU A 261 -12.75 -18.00 23.45
CA GLU A 261 -13.21 -18.32 24.80
C GLU A 261 -14.59 -17.68 25.12
N GLU A 262 -15.19 -18.07 26.25
CA GLU A 262 -16.60 -17.76 26.60
C GLU A 262 -16.92 -16.26 26.75
N ASP A 263 -15.90 -15.40 26.82
CA ASP A 263 -15.99 -13.93 26.95
C ASP A 263 -15.25 -13.17 25.82
N GLU A 264 -14.94 -13.87 24.73
CA GLU A 264 -14.24 -13.33 23.56
C GLU A 264 -15.10 -13.41 22.31
N VAL A 265 -14.85 -12.50 21.38
CA VAL A 265 -15.48 -12.47 20.07
C VAL A 265 -14.43 -12.53 18.99
N CYS A 266 -14.73 -13.29 17.92
CA CYS A 266 -13.88 -13.35 16.75
C CYS A 266 -14.08 -12.07 15.91
N TYR A 267 -13.13 -11.15 15.98
CA TYR A 267 -13.14 -9.89 15.26
C TYR A 267 -12.38 -10.01 13.95
N PHE A 268 -12.99 -9.55 12.85
CA PHE A 268 -12.40 -9.59 11.51
C PHE A 268 -11.83 -8.21 11.16
N PHE A 269 -10.53 -8.14 10.93
CA PHE A 269 -9.89 -6.94 10.40
C PHE A 269 -10.10 -6.86 8.89
N ASP A 270 -10.05 -5.64 8.34
CA ASP A 270 -10.13 -5.39 6.89
C ASP A 270 -8.99 -6.08 6.11
N SER A 271 -7.90 -6.45 6.80
CA SER A 271 -6.80 -7.26 6.24
C SER A 271 -7.18 -8.72 5.96
N GLY A 272 -8.37 -9.16 6.39
CA GLY A 272 -8.85 -10.54 6.27
C GLY A 272 -8.37 -11.46 7.39
N LEU A 273 -7.59 -10.94 8.35
CA LEU A 273 -7.19 -11.65 9.55
C LEU A 273 -8.30 -11.57 10.61
N ALA A 274 -8.47 -12.63 11.40
CA ALA A 274 -9.45 -12.64 12.47
C ALA A 274 -8.83 -13.09 13.80
N THR A 275 -9.14 -12.36 14.88
CA THR A 275 -8.60 -12.63 16.21
C THR A 275 -9.69 -12.70 17.27
N CYS A 276 -9.46 -13.51 18.29
CA CYS A 276 -10.24 -13.49 19.52
C CYS A 276 -9.85 -12.26 20.33
N VAL A 277 -10.81 -11.36 20.51
CA VAL A 277 -10.64 -10.18 21.35
C VAL A 277 -11.69 -10.20 22.46
N PRO A 278 -11.42 -9.61 23.64
CA PRO A 278 -12.44 -9.42 24.66
C PRO A 278 -13.67 -8.70 24.08
N GLU A 279 -14.88 -9.12 24.42
CA GLU A 279 -16.13 -8.52 23.88
C GLU A 279 -16.18 -7.00 24.11
N GLU A 280 -15.57 -6.52 25.20
CA GLU A 280 -15.45 -5.09 25.52
C GLU A 280 -14.61 -4.28 24.50
N TRP A 281 -13.76 -4.93 23.70
CA TRP A 281 -12.94 -4.30 22.65
C TRP A 281 -13.62 -4.29 21.28
N ALA A 282 -14.73 -5.02 21.09
CA ALA A 282 -15.43 -5.14 19.81
C ALA A 282 -16.67 -4.22 19.70
N GLY A 283 -16.96 -3.39 20.71
CA GLY A 283 -18.13 -2.52 20.74
C GLY A 283 -18.00 -1.24 19.89
N ASP A 284 -19.14 -0.64 19.53
CA ASP A 284 -19.19 0.66 18.84
C ASP A 284 -18.45 1.75 19.65
N GLY A 285 -17.25 2.13 19.19
CA GLY A 285 -16.37 3.12 19.83
C GLY A 285 -15.25 2.53 20.69
N ALA A 286 -15.04 1.22 20.62
CA ALA A 286 -13.82 0.60 21.13
C ALA A 286 -12.59 1.04 20.32
N PRO A 287 -11.39 1.02 20.91
CA PRO A 287 -10.24 1.69 20.33
C PRO A 287 -9.52 0.90 19.21
N LEU A 288 -10.01 -0.29 18.85
CA LEU A 288 -9.47 -1.12 17.75
C LEU A 288 -9.83 -0.58 16.35
#